data_AF-A0A4R3TSL0-F1
#
_entry.id   AF-A0A4R3TSL0-F1
#
_cell.length_a   1.000
_cell.length_b   1.000
_cell.length_c   1.000
_cell.angle_alpha   90.00
_cell.angle_beta   90.00
_cell.angle_gamma   90.00
#
_symmetry.space_group_name_H-M   'P 1'
#
loop_
_entity.id
_entity.type
_entity.pdbx_description
1 polymer ?
#
loop_
_entity_poly.entity_id
_entity_poly.type
_entity_poly.pdbx_seq_one_letter_code
_entity_poly.pdbx_strand_id
1 'polypeptide(L)'
;MISGLIRKATLLFSLGGAAAVSAERWPSLPTYGFISGRPAQKEDVSKGDAIFVAAVNDVVIGKPLPLQIPQYALLRDKQERVILVQAEEANGIKLFGLRTLDGKEMVAKDTDVDLLGADKPRI
;
A
#
# COMPACT_ATOMS: atom_id res chain seq x y z
N MET A 1 26.99 -64.06 -30.51
CA MET A 1 26.89 -64.09 -29.04
C MET A 1 28.03 -63.25 -28.48
N ILE A 2 27.74 -62.09 -27.90
CA ILE A 2 28.49 -61.34 -26.86
C ILE A 2 27.51 -60.24 -26.41
N SER A 3 26.78 -60.48 -25.31
CA SER A 3 27.16 -60.15 -23.93
C SER A 3 27.15 -58.64 -23.68
N GLY A 4 26.31 -58.23 -22.74
CA GLY A 4 25.85 -56.86 -22.54
C GLY A 4 26.80 -55.96 -21.76
N LEU A 5 26.38 -54.71 -21.57
CA LEU A 5 26.81 -53.94 -20.40
C LEU A 5 25.74 -52.92 -20.00
N ILE A 6 25.25 -53.14 -18.78
CA ILE A 6 24.29 -52.35 -18.01
C ILE A 6 24.83 -50.93 -17.84
N ARG A 7 24.05 -49.91 -18.21
CA ARG A 7 24.31 -48.53 -17.77
C ARG A 7 23.43 -48.20 -16.57
N LYS A 8 24.12 -47.98 -15.45
CA LYS A 8 23.61 -47.64 -14.11
C LYS A 8 22.64 -46.47 -14.19
N ALA A 9 21.45 -46.64 -13.62
CA ALA A 9 20.50 -45.56 -13.40
C ALA A 9 21.03 -44.65 -12.27
N THR A 10 21.27 -43.38 -12.59
CA THR A 10 21.71 -42.36 -11.64
C THR A 10 20.52 -41.88 -10.81
N LEU A 11 20.70 -41.91 -9.48
CA LEU A 11 19.72 -41.48 -8.48
C LEU A 11 19.52 -39.94 -8.53
N LEU A 12 18.26 -39.50 -8.42
CA LEU A 12 17.89 -38.10 -8.20
C LEU A 12 18.25 -37.65 -6.79
N PHE A 13 18.72 -36.41 -6.67
CA PHE A 13 18.73 -35.64 -5.43
C PHE A 13 18.19 -34.24 -5.74
N SER A 14 16.88 -34.05 -5.60
CA SER A 14 16.28 -32.72 -5.62
C SER A 14 16.57 -32.04 -4.28
N LEU A 15 17.55 -31.14 -4.27
CA LEU A 15 17.81 -30.27 -3.14
C LEU A 15 16.60 -29.35 -2.93
N GLY A 16 15.93 -29.48 -1.78
CA GLY A 16 14.87 -28.58 -1.37
C GLY A 16 15.40 -27.14 -1.30
N GLY A 17 14.79 -26.26 -2.08
CA GLY A 17 15.02 -24.82 -1.95
C GLY A 17 14.44 -24.33 -0.63
N ALA A 18 15.28 -23.84 0.26
CA ALA A 18 14.83 -23.02 1.37
C ALA A 18 14.21 -21.75 0.78
N ALA A 19 12.88 -21.63 0.87
CA ALA A 19 12.22 -20.36 0.63
C ALA A 19 12.72 -19.40 1.71
N ALA A 20 13.63 -18.49 1.34
CA ALA A 20 13.93 -17.34 2.17
C ALA A 20 12.62 -16.59 2.36
N VAL A 21 12.09 -16.61 3.58
CA VAL A 21 10.97 -15.75 3.95
C VAL A 21 11.52 -14.33 3.86
N SER A 22 11.27 -13.66 2.74
CA SER A 22 11.61 -12.26 2.60
C SER A 22 10.83 -11.54 3.69
N ALA A 23 11.51 -11.04 4.72
CA ALA A 23 10.95 -10.00 5.56
C ALA A 23 10.57 -8.88 4.60
N GLU A 24 9.29 -8.82 4.21
CA GLU A 24 8.85 -7.92 3.16
C GLU A 24 9.26 -6.51 3.57
N ARG A 25 10.23 -5.94 2.88
CA ARG A 25 10.67 -4.59 3.15
C ARG A 25 9.58 -3.64 2.65
N TRP A 26 9.40 -2.52 3.35
CA TRP A 26 8.55 -1.43 2.88
C TRP A 26 8.89 -1.08 1.41
N PRO A 27 7.90 -1.00 0.50
CA PRO A 27 8.16 -0.59 -0.87
C PRO A 27 8.62 0.87 -0.91
N SER A 28 9.17 1.33 -2.03
CA SER A 28 9.36 2.77 -2.22
C SER A 28 8.00 3.46 -2.29
N LEU A 29 7.90 4.68 -1.75
CA LEU A 29 6.71 5.49 -1.89
C LEU A 29 6.42 5.80 -3.36
N PRO A 30 5.15 5.88 -3.77
CA PRO A 30 4.79 6.18 -5.14
C PRO A 30 5.16 7.63 -5.50
N THR A 31 5.43 7.89 -6.79
CA THR A 31 5.69 9.24 -7.30
C THR A 31 4.49 9.86 -8.03
N TYR A 32 3.39 9.10 -8.17
CA TYR A 32 2.09 9.49 -8.75
C TYR A 32 0.97 8.68 -8.09
N GLY A 33 -0.31 8.97 -8.38
CA GLY A 33 -1.44 8.22 -7.80
C GLY A 33 -1.73 8.59 -6.35
N PHE A 34 -1.47 9.86 -6.00
CA PHE A 34 -1.74 10.46 -4.70
C PHE A 34 -2.06 11.95 -4.88
N ILE A 35 -2.70 12.55 -3.87
CA ILE A 35 -3.09 13.96 -3.87
C ILE A 35 -2.73 14.63 -2.55
N SER A 36 -2.29 15.89 -2.64
CA SER A 36 -1.97 16.72 -1.47
C SER A 36 -2.13 18.20 -1.79
N GLY A 37 -2.22 19.03 -0.74
CA GLY A 37 -2.24 20.50 -0.86
C GLY A 37 -3.52 21.11 -1.41
N ARG A 38 -4.48 20.31 -1.87
CA ARG A 38 -5.81 20.73 -2.31
C ARG A 38 -6.84 19.62 -2.07
N PRO A 39 -8.14 19.94 -1.98
CA PRO A 39 -9.16 18.91 -1.90
C PRO A 39 -9.28 18.13 -3.21
N ALA A 40 -9.60 16.84 -3.09
CA ALA A 40 -9.85 15.98 -4.22
C ALA A 40 -11.12 16.36 -4.98
N GLN A 41 -11.05 16.17 -6.29
CA GLN A 41 -12.14 16.33 -7.25
C GLN A 41 -12.51 14.96 -7.84
N LYS A 42 -13.65 14.87 -8.52
CA LYS A 42 -14.11 13.63 -9.17
C LYS A 42 -13.08 13.12 -10.19
N GLU A 43 -12.39 14.04 -10.86
CA GLU A 43 -11.35 13.74 -11.84
C GLU A 43 -10.08 13.14 -11.21
N ASP A 44 -9.81 13.42 -9.94
CA ASP A 44 -8.65 12.84 -9.25
C ASP A 44 -8.90 11.37 -8.92
N VAL A 45 -10.13 11.05 -8.50
CA VAL A 45 -10.54 9.67 -8.28
C VAL A 45 -10.54 8.88 -9.58
N SER A 46 -11.05 9.45 -10.68
CA SER A 46 -11.06 8.75 -11.97
C SER A 46 -9.66 8.49 -12.54
N LYS A 47 -8.66 9.31 -12.17
CA LYS A 47 -7.24 9.10 -12.51
C LYS A 47 -6.49 8.19 -11.54
N GLY A 48 -7.08 7.88 -10.38
CA GLY A 48 -6.44 7.11 -9.31
C GLY A 48 -5.49 7.92 -8.42
N ASP A 49 -5.54 9.25 -8.50
CA ASP A 49 -4.78 10.18 -7.65
C ASP A 49 -5.44 10.38 -6.27
N ALA A 50 -6.74 10.13 -6.17
CA ALA A 50 -7.51 10.21 -4.92
C ALA A 50 -8.34 8.95 -4.72
N ILE A 51 -8.66 8.63 -3.46
CA ILE A 51 -9.51 7.49 -3.09
C ILE A 51 -10.98 7.93 -2.94
N PHE A 52 -11.21 9.18 -2.51
CA PHE A 52 -12.55 9.70 -2.30
C PHE A 52 -12.65 11.19 -2.64
N VAL A 53 -13.89 11.66 -2.79
CA VAL A 53 -14.23 13.09 -2.81
C VAL A 53 -15.12 13.38 -1.60
N ALA A 54 -14.70 14.31 -0.74
CA ALA A 54 -15.53 14.78 0.35
C ALA A 54 -16.50 15.86 -0.16
N ALA A 55 -17.77 15.49 -0.38
CA ALA A 55 -18.79 16.39 -0.91
C ALA A 55 -20.15 16.25 -0.19
N VAL A 56 -20.91 17.34 -0.17
CA VAL A 56 -22.32 17.39 0.24
C VAL A 56 -23.11 18.08 -0.87
N ASN A 57 -24.15 17.42 -1.38
CA ASN A 57 -24.95 17.92 -2.51
C ASN A 57 -24.08 18.34 -3.71
N ASP A 58 -23.11 17.49 -4.09
CA ASP A 58 -22.12 17.71 -5.16
C ASP A 58 -21.16 18.91 -4.95
N VAL A 59 -21.22 19.60 -3.81
CA VAL A 59 -20.26 20.64 -3.45
C VAL A 59 -19.12 20.02 -2.67
N VAL A 60 -17.89 20.18 -3.17
CA VAL A 60 -16.67 19.73 -2.47
C VAL A 60 -16.49 20.55 -1.19
N ILE A 61 -16.45 19.86 -0.05
CA ILE A 61 -16.27 20.44 1.28
C ILE A 61 -14.97 20.01 1.95
N GLY A 62 -14.22 19.10 1.32
CA GLY A 62 -12.93 18.65 1.80
C GLY A 62 -11.94 19.80 1.96
N LYS A 63 -11.11 19.70 2.99
CA LYS A 63 -9.97 20.60 3.22
C LYS A 63 -8.72 19.75 3.32
N PRO A 64 -7.67 19.99 2.52
CA PRO A 64 -6.45 19.21 2.61
C PRO A 64 -5.81 19.37 3.98
N LEU A 65 -5.34 18.27 4.55
CA LEU A 65 -4.54 18.31 5.77
C LEU A 65 -3.08 18.65 5.42
N PRO A 66 -2.37 19.44 6.25
CA PRO A 66 -0.98 19.82 6.00
C PRO A 66 -0.01 18.67 6.35
N LEU A 67 -0.18 17.53 5.69
CA LEU A 67 0.64 16.33 5.86
C LEU A 67 1.52 16.12 4.63
N GLN A 68 2.72 15.57 4.83
CA GLN A 68 3.52 15.06 3.72
C GLN A 68 2.85 13.82 3.15
N ILE A 69 2.55 13.82 1.86
CA ILE A 69 1.92 12.70 1.15
C ILE A 69 2.68 12.51 -0.17
N PRO A 70 2.96 11.25 -0.56
CA PRO A 70 2.61 10.02 0.15
C PRO A 70 3.49 9.79 1.38
N GLN A 71 3.02 8.95 2.31
CA GLN A 71 3.81 8.51 3.46
C GLN A 71 3.41 7.10 3.93
N TYR A 72 4.28 6.44 4.68
CA TYR A 72 4.01 5.14 5.28
C TYR A 72 3.05 5.27 6.46
N ALA A 73 2.21 4.26 6.65
CA ALA A 73 1.29 4.19 7.78
C ALA A 73 0.96 2.74 8.17
N LEU A 74 0.36 2.57 9.35
CA LEU A 74 -0.21 1.31 9.83
C LEU A 74 -1.69 1.49 10.14
N LEU A 75 -2.50 0.48 9.82
CA LEU A 75 -3.83 0.32 10.42
C LEU A 75 -3.67 -0.21 11.85
N ARG A 76 -4.22 0.51 12.83
CA ARG A 76 -4.03 0.19 14.26
C ARG A 76 -4.54 -1.19 14.66
N ASP A 77 -5.71 -1.56 14.15
CA ASP A 77 -6.42 -2.78 14.52
C ASP A 77 -5.68 -4.05 14.06
N LYS A 78 -5.12 -4.02 12.86
CA LYS A 78 -4.48 -5.18 12.21
C LYS A 78 -2.96 -5.10 12.18
N GLN A 79 -2.39 -3.95 12.57
CA GLN A 79 -0.99 -3.62 12.33
C GLN A 79 -0.61 -3.82 10.85
N GLU A 80 -1.58 -3.55 9.95
CA GLU A 80 -1.42 -3.77 8.51
C GLU A 80 -0.72 -2.57 7.88
N ARG A 81 0.26 -2.86 7.03
CA ARG A 81 1.09 -1.87 6.34
C ARG A 81 0.35 -1.26 5.17
N VAL A 82 0.28 0.06 5.16
CA VAL A 82 -0.43 0.84 4.16
C VAL A 82 0.37 2.08 3.77
N ILE A 83 0.02 2.66 2.63
CA ILE A 83 0.53 3.95 2.16
C ILE A 83 -0.61 4.97 2.23
N LEU A 84 -0.39 6.08 2.93
CA LEU A 84 -1.28 7.24 2.89
C LEU A 84 -1.09 7.96 1.55
N VAL A 85 -2.17 8.11 0.79
CA VAL A 85 -2.17 8.76 -0.54
C VAL A 85 -3.11 9.97 -0.63
N GLN A 86 -3.95 10.17 0.39
CA GLN A 86 -4.85 11.33 0.49
C GLN A 86 -5.15 11.59 1.96
N ALA A 87 -5.21 12.87 2.37
CA ALA A 87 -5.65 13.24 3.71
C ALA A 87 -6.42 14.55 3.69
N GLU A 88 -7.68 14.51 4.13
CA GLU A 88 -8.57 15.66 4.14
C GLU A 88 -9.39 15.71 5.43
N GLU A 89 -9.86 16.90 5.78
CA GLU A 89 -10.88 17.10 6.80
C GLU A 89 -12.20 17.52 6.13
N ALA A 90 -13.30 16.89 6.55
CA ALA A 90 -14.65 17.27 6.15
C ALA A 90 -15.58 17.16 7.35
N ASN A 91 -16.39 18.19 7.60
CA ASN A 91 -17.31 18.26 8.74
C ASN A 91 -16.64 17.94 10.11
N GLY A 92 -15.40 18.37 10.30
CA GLY A 92 -14.62 18.11 11.52
C GLY A 92 -14.09 16.68 11.66
N ILE A 93 -14.25 15.84 10.63
CA ILE A 93 -13.73 14.47 10.59
C ILE A 93 -12.52 14.44 9.67
N LYS A 94 -11.40 13.93 10.17
CA LYS A 94 -10.20 13.67 9.37
C LYS A 94 -10.33 12.30 8.70
N LEU A 95 -10.18 12.29 7.38
CA LEU A 95 -10.33 11.14 6.52
C LEU A 95 -9.04 10.91 5.74
N PHE A 96 -8.57 9.67 5.76
CA PHE A 96 -7.36 9.23 5.09
C PHE A 96 -7.71 8.24 3.98
N GLY A 97 -7.24 8.53 2.77
CA GLY A 97 -7.23 7.58 1.67
C GLY A 97 -5.94 6.76 1.73
N LEU A 98 -6.09 5.45 1.87
CA LEU A 98 -5.01 4.51 2.07
C LEU A 98 -4.97 3.49 0.94
N ARG A 99 -3.75 3.05 0.59
CA ARG A 99 -3.53 1.92 -0.30
C ARG A 99 -2.70 0.85 0.41
N THR A 100 -3.18 -0.39 0.42
CA THR A 100 -2.43 -1.54 0.94
C THR A 100 -1.28 -1.89 -0.01
N LEU A 101 -0.34 -2.71 0.45
CA LEU A 101 0.83 -3.08 -0.37
C LEU A 101 0.45 -3.95 -1.59
N ASP A 102 -0.70 -4.62 -1.56
CA ASP A 102 -1.29 -5.36 -2.69
C ASP A 102 -2.21 -4.49 -3.58
N GLY A 103 -2.29 -3.17 -3.32
CA GLY A 103 -2.97 -2.20 -4.16
C GLY A 103 -4.46 -1.97 -3.86
N LYS A 104 -5.01 -2.60 -2.81
CA LYS A 104 -6.40 -2.33 -2.38
C LYS A 104 -6.50 -0.95 -1.76
N GLU A 105 -7.65 -0.33 -1.94
CA GLU A 105 -7.91 1.04 -1.50
C GLU A 105 -8.93 1.06 -0.37
N MET A 106 -8.77 1.99 0.58
CA MET A 106 -9.72 2.18 1.66
C MET A 106 -9.71 3.61 2.21
N VAL A 107 -10.78 3.95 2.92
CA VAL A 107 -10.90 5.20 3.68
C VAL A 107 -10.91 4.86 5.17
N ALA A 108 -10.09 5.55 5.95
CA ALA A 108 -10.02 5.40 7.40
C ALA A 108 -10.06 6.76 8.10
N LYS A 109 -10.41 6.76 9.39
CA LYS A 109 -10.27 7.96 10.22
C LYS A 109 -8.86 8.05 10.77
N ASP A 110 -8.46 9.24 11.19
CA ASP A 110 -7.16 9.45 11.86
C ASP A 110 -7.01 8.62 13.14
N THR A 111 -8.12 8.30 13.81
CA THR A 111 -8.14 7.43 14.99
C THR A 111 -7.78 5.98 14.73
N ASP A 112 -7.75 5.55 13.47
CA ASP A 112 -7.55 4.15 13.09
C ASP A 112 -6.17 3.92 12.46
N VAL A 113 -5.36 4.99 12.32
CA VAL A 113 -4.14 4.99 11.52
C VAL A 113 -2.97 5.59 12.30
N ASP A 114 -1.85 4.90 12.30
CA ASP A 114 -0.56 5.43 12.76
C ASP A 114 0.26 5.89 11.57
N LEU A 115 0.59 7.18 11.53
CA LEU A 115 1.42 7.78 10.49
C LEU A 115 2.90 7.58 10.83
N LEU A 116 3.67 7.05 9.89
CA LEU A 116 5.08 6.71 10.08
C LEU A 116 6.03 7.66 9.34
N GLY A 117 5.53 8.58 8.52
CA GLY A 117 6.32 9.53 7.75
C GLY A 117 6.82 8.98 6.41
N ALA A 118 7.63 9.78 5.72
CA ALA A 118 8.08 9.49 4.35
C ALA A 118 9.35 8.62 4.28
N ASP A 119 10.08 8.49 5.40
CA ASP A 119 11.26 7.65 5.49
C ASP A 119 10.85 6.20 5.72
N LYS A 120 11.57 5.26 5.08
CA LYS A 120 11.31 3.82 5.24
C LYS A 120 11.39 3.41 6.71
N PRO A 121 10.29 2.92 7.31
CA PRO A 121 10.30 2.52 8.71
C PRO A 121 11.23 1.34 8.97
N ARG A 122 11.86 1.35 10.14
CA ARG A 122 12.67 0.23 10.68
C ARG A 122 11.90 -0.42 11.82
N ILE A 123 10.72 -0.95 11.51
CA ILE A 123 9.84 -1.64 12.46
C ILE A 123 9.75 -3.11 12.09
#